data_AF-A0A3S2US54-F1
#
_entry.id   AF-A0A3S2US54-F1
#
_cell.length_a   1.000
_cell.length_b   1.000
_cell.length_c   1.000
_cell.angle_alpha   90.00
_cell.angle_beta   90.00
_cell.angle_gamma   90.00
#
_symmetry.space_group_name_H-M   'P 1'
#
loop_
_entity.id
_entity.type
_entity.pdbx_description
1 polymer ?
#
loop_
_entity_poly.entity_id
_entity_poly.type
_entity_poly.pdbx_seq_one_letter_code
_entity_poly.pdbx_strand_id
1 'polypeptide(L)'
;MCTSCFSRRRFLTLGAVSAATLTAGCDGPPNLVSDAEVERMGLQAWDDMQRRTPVSGNREMREVLGLVATRLLQVGGHDPGDWEVAVFASPQINAFALPGRKIGVFEGMFGVTQNADQLAAIVGHEIGHLEAEHGHKRVNAQAAKNTGIRLVAWLLNLGEVEYADEIAAALGLGVEVGLMLPYSREQELEADRLGIELMAEARFDAAQAVMLWQRMQSATGGRGPEFLGTHPTPASRIREIEEILATLPA
;
A
#
# COMPACT_ATOMS: atom_id res chain seq x y z
N MET A 1 -68.05 17.19 -9.13
CA MET A 1 -67.23 16.36 -10.05
C MET A 1 -66.73 17.28 -11.16
N CYS A 2 -65.40 17.37 -11.30
CA CYS A 2 -64.58 17.86 -12.44
C CYS A 2 -64.92 19.23 -13.08
N THR A 3 -63.98 20.13 -13.42
CA THR A 3 -62.51 20.06 -13.44
C THR A 3 -61.96 21.47 -13.67
N SER A 4 -60.92 21.80 -12.89
CA SER A 4 -59.65 22.42 -13.27
C SER A 4 -59.61 23.78 -13.98
N CYS A 5 -58.93 24.68 -13.28
CA CYS A 5 -58.66 26.08 -13.53
C CYS A 5 -57.30 26.32 -14.23
N PHE A 6 -57.21 27.46 -14.93
CA PHE A 6 -56.03 28.32 -15.20
C PHE A 6 -54.88 27.87 -16.14
N SER A 7 -55.04 28.23 -17.41
CA SER A 7 -54.24 29.20 -18.19
C SER A 7 -53.07 29.94 -17.50
N ARG A 8 -51.84 29.91 -18.08
CA ARG A 8 -51.25 30.95 -18.98
C ARG A 8 -49.76 30.69 -19.29
N ARG A 9 -49.48 30.56 -20.60
CA ARG A 9 -48.27 30.93 -21.39
C ARG A 9 -46.88 31.08 -20.74
N ARG A 10 -45.96 30.27 -21.28
CA ARG A 10 -44.61 30.56 -21.83
C ARG A 10 -43.61 31.34 -20.97
N PHE A 11 -42.49 30.71 -20.64
CA PHE A 11 -41.14 31.19 -21.00
C PHE A 11 -40.15 30.01 -21.04
N LEU A 12 -39.41 29.92 -22.15
CA LEU A 12 -38.22 29.11 -22.31
C LEU A 12 -37.14 29.58 -21.33
N THR A 13 -36.45 28.65 -20.68
CA THR A 13 -34.98 28.64 -20.62
C THR A 13 -34.53 27.28 -20.08
N LEU A 14 -33.73 26.57 -20.89
CA LEU A 14 -32.88 25.47 -20.44
C LEU A 14 -32.07 25.94 -19.23
N GLY A 15 -32.37 25.42 -18.04
CA GLY A 15 -31.46 25.47 -16.92
C GLY A 15 -30.42 24.38 -17.09
N ALA A 16 -29.41 24.64 -17.92
CA ALA A 16 -28.16 23.90 -17.87
C ALA A 16 -27.53 24.17 -16.50
N VAL A 17 -27.78 23.30 -15.53
CA VAL A 17 -26.97 23.24 -14.31
C VAL A 17 -25.64 22.68 -14.77
N SER A 18 -24.70 23.61 -14.93
CA SER A 18 -23.31 23.38 -15.21
C SER A 18 -22.82 22.21 -14.36
N ALA A 19 -22.44 21.11 -15.02
CA ALA A 19 -21.49 20.18 -14.44
C ALA A 19 -20.34 21.04 -13.93
N ALA A 20 -20.14 21.06 -12.61
CA ALA A 20 -18.98 21.68 -12.02
C ALA A 20 -17.79 21.10 -12.75
N THR A 21 -17.18 21.92 -13.60
CA THR A 21 -15.86 21.67 -14.14
C THR A 21 -14.98 21.59 -12.91
N LEU A 22 -14.78 20.36 -12.41
CA LEU A 22 -13.62 20.01 -11.63
C LEU A 22 -12.46 20.47 -12.48
N THR A 23 -11.94 21.66 -12.16
CA THR A 23 -10.65 22.09 -12.62
C THR A 23 -9.73 20.93 -12.29
N ALA A 24 -9.28 20.22 -13.32
CA ALA A 24 -8.13 19.35 -13.25
C ALA A 24 -6.94 20.25 -12.92
N GLY A 25 -6.88 20.70 -11.67
CA GLY A 25 -5.63 21.12 -11.06
C GLY A 25 -4.74 19.89 -11.09
N CYS A 26 -3.48 20.10 -11.44
CA CYS A 26 -2.45 19.07 -11.45
C CYS A 26 -2.12 18.51 -10.05
N ASP A 27 -2.96 18.81 -9.07
CA ASP A 27 -2.85 18.32 -7.71
C ASP A 27 -3.69 17.05 -7.64
N GLY A 28 -3.07 15.97 -7.16
CA GLY A 28 -3.76 14.71 -6.89
C GLY A 28 -4.95 14.90 -5.92
N PRO A 29 -5.62 13.80 -5.53
CA PRO A 29 -6.68 13.89 -4.53
C PRO A 29 -6.18 14.67 -3.28
N PRO A 30 -7.02 15.50 -2.66
CA PRO A 30 -6.61 16.36 -1.55
C PRO A 30 -6.01 15.53 -0.42
N ASN A 31 -4.96 16.05 0.22
CA ASN A 31 -4.38 15.46 1.42
C ASN A 31 -5.34 15.73 2.61
N LEU A 32 -6.21 14.78 2.90
CA LEU A 32 -7.25 14.86 3.93
C LEU A 32 -6.77 14.43 5.32
N VAL A 33 -5.68 13.65 5.38
CA VAL A 33 -5.07 13.16 6.62
C VAL A 33 -3.61 13.60 6.63
N SER A 34 -3.22 14.38 7.64
CA SER A 34 -1.86 14.92 7.72
C SER A 34 -0.80 13.81 7.82
N ASP A 35 0.41 14.09 7.35
CA ASP A 35 1.49 13.10 7.36
C ASP A 35 1.85 12.64 8.78
N ALA A 36 1.83 13.56 9.74
CA ALA A 36 2.03 13.23 11.17
C ALA A 36 0.95 12.30 11.73
N GLU A 37 -0.30 12.42 11.25
CA GLU A 37 -1.38 11.52 11.64
C GLU A 37 -1.19 10.13 11.02
N VAL A 38 -0.84 10.06 9.75
CA VAL A 38 -0.55 8.80 9.05
C VAL A 38 0.65 8.08 9.68
N GLU A 39 1.70 8.82 10.03
CA GLU A 39 2.86 8.28 10.75
C GLU A 39 2.44 7.72 12.12
N ARG A 40 1.65 8.46 12.89
CA ARG A 40 1.12 7.97 14.18
C ARG A 40 0.30 6.68 14.02
N MET A 41 -0.52 6.59 12.98
CA MET A 41 -1.27 5.38 12.64
C MET A 41 -0.34 4.21 12.33
N GLY A 42 0.74 4.45 11.57
CA GLY A 42 1.75 3.44 11.27
C GLY A 42 2.48 2.92 12.51
N LEU A 43 2.88 3.83 13.42
CA LEU A 43 3.49 3.47 14.70
C LEU A 43 2.52 2.65 15.59
N GLN A 44 1.25 3.04 15.65
CA GLN A 44 0.25 2.29 16.41
C GLN A 44 0.04 0.88 15.83
N ALA A 45 -0.05 0.76 14.49
CA ALA A 45 -0.19 -0.53 13.81
C ALA A 45 1.04 -1.42 14.04
N TRP A 46 2.25 -0.83 14.06
CA TRP A 46 3.48 -1.55 14.40
C TRP A 46 3.45 -2.14 15.81
N ASP A 47 3.06 -1.33 16.81
CA ASP A 47 2.94 -1.77 18.19
C ASP A 47 1.88 -2.87 18.35
N ASP A 48 0.74 -2.76 17.66
CA ASP A 48 -0.31 -3.78 17.63
C ASP A 48 0.20 -5.09 17.00
N MET A 49 0.96 -5.00 15.91
CA MET A 49 1.57 -6.15 15.25
C MET A 49 2.55 -6.87 16.17
N GLN A 50 3.45 -6.16 16.86
CA GLN A 50 4.39 -6.77 17.80
C GLN A 50 3.69 -7.44 18.99
N ARG A 51 2.55 -6.91 19.44
CA ARG A 51 1.75 -7.55 20.51
C ARG A 51 1.10 -8.86 20.07
N ARG A 52 0.61 -8.93 18.83
CA ARG A 52 -0.11 -10.11 18.29
C ARG A 52 0.85 -11.18 17.77
N THR A 53 1.90 -10.74 17.08
CA THR A 53 2.93 -11.57 16.49
C THR A 53 4.27 -11.05 17.01
N PRO A 54 4.90 -11.73 17.98
CA PRO A 54 6.15 -11.26 18.54
C PRO A 54 7.29 -11.36 17.51
N VAL A 55 8.36 -10.61 17.76
CA VAL A 55 9.60 -10.70 16.99
C VAL A 55 10.17 -12.13 17.07
N SER A 56 10.65 -12.63 15.94
CA SER A 56 11.23 -13.96 15.81
C SER A 56 12.43 -14.18 16.72
N GLY A 57 12.44 -15.35 17.39
CA GLY A 57 13.61 -15.84 18.13
C GLY A 57 14.75 -16.30 17.22
N ASN A 58 14.52 -16.47 15.91
CA ASN A 58 15.52 -16.92 14.96
C ASN A 58 16.57 -15.82 14.71
N ARG A 59 17.77 -16.04 15.28
CA ARG A 59 18.87 -15.09 15.20
C ARG A 59 19.41 -14.92 13.78
N GLU A 60 19.52 -15.99 13.03
CA GLU A 60 20.06 -15.98 11.66
C GLU A 60 19.18 -15.15 10.73
N MET A 61 17.85 -15.36 10.77
CA MET A 61 16.89 -14.58 9.99
C MET A 61 16.97 -13.08 10.31
N ARG A 62 17.10 -12.72 11.60
CA ARG A 62 17.21 -11.32 12.02
C ARG A 62 18.53 -10.68 11.59
N GLU A 63 19.64 -11.42 11.69
CA GLU A 63 20.96 -10.92 11.27
C GLU A 63 21.02 -10.70 9.76
N VAL A 64 20.55 -11.66 8.94
CA VAL A 64 20.56 -11.49 7.48
C VAL A 64 19.61 -10.37 7.03
N LEU A 65 18.42 -10.25 7.63
CA LEU A 65 17.50 -9.16 7.33
C LEU A 65 18.11 -7.80 7.68
N GLY A 66 18.72 -7.67 8.86
CA GLY A 66 19.37 -6.45 9.29
C GLY A 66 20.50 -6.03 8.35
N LEU A 67 21.34 -6.97 7.90
CA LEU A 67 22.42 -6.70 6.94
C LEU A 67 21.89 -6.25 5.57
N VAL A 68 20.86 -6.93 5.06
CA VAL A 68 20.23 -6.58 3.78
C VAL A 68 19.60 -5.20 3.84
N ALA A 69 18.75 -4.94 4.84
CA ALA A 69 18.08 -3.66 5.00
C ALA A 69 19.07 -2.51 5.19
N THR A 70 20.10 -2.69 6.02
CA THR A 70 21.14 -1.67 6.24
C THR A 70 21.81 -1.25 4.93
N ARG A 71 22.19 -2.21 4.08
CA ARG A 71 22.84 -1.91 2.80
C ARG A 71 21.92 -1.16 1.85
N LEU A 72 20.66 -1.57 1.73
CA LEU A 72 19.67 -0.90 0.88
C LEU A 72 19.37 0.53 1.37
N LEU A 73 19.15 0.70 2.67
CA LEU A 73 18.87 2.01 3.26
C LEU A 73 20.03 3.00 3.07
N GLN A 74 21.27 2.53 3.23
CA GLN A 74 22.46 3.35 3.05
C GLN A 74 22.62 3.87 1.63
N VAL A 75 22.40 3.03 0.60
CA VAL A 75 22.48 3.49 -0.79
C VAL A 75 21.31 4.40 -1.17
N GLY A 76 20.12 4.16 -0.59
CA GLY A 76 18.97 5.06 -0.69
C GLY A 76 19.14 6.40 0.05
N GLY A 77 20.28 6.63 0.71
CA GLY A 77 20.57 7.89 1.40
C GLY A 77 19.88 8.05 2.77
N HIS A 78 19.36 6.96 3.34
CA HIS A 78 18.74 6.95 4.67
C HIS A 78 19.76 6.58 5.75
N ASP A 79 19.55 7.08 6.98
CA ASP A 79 20.21 6.54 8.17
C ASP A 79 19.46 5.27 8.62
N PRO A 80 20.09 4.08 8.59
CA PRO A 80 19.45 2.86 9.07
C PRO A 80 18.97 2.92 10.52
N GLY A 81 19.55 3.81 11.35
CA GLY A 81 19.15 4.01 12.75
C GLY A 81 17.76 4.62 12.92
N ASP A 82 17.23 5.30 11.90
CA ASP A 82 15.88 5.87 11.89
C ASP A 82 14.80 4.84 11.49
N TRP A 83 15.21 3.64 11.07
CA TRP A 83 14.32 2.59 10.59
C TRP A 83 14.23 1.45 11.58
N GLU A 84 13.03 0.89 11.72
CA GLU A 84 12.83 -0.34 12.49
C GLU A 84 12.45 -1.47 11.56
N VAL A 85 13.34 -2.46 11.48
CA VAL A 85 13.18 -3.63 10.62
C VAL A 85 13.15 -4.86 11.49
N ALA A 86 12.08 -5.67 11.40
CA ALA A 86 11.90 -6.83 12.26
C ALA A 86 11.42 -8.07 11.51
N VAL A 87 11.87 -9.23 11.98
CA VAL A 87 11.31 -10.53 11.58
C VAL A 87 10.18 -10.88 12.56
N PHE A 88 8.99 -11.18 12.05
CA PHE A 88 7.82 -11.58 12.82
C PHE A 88 7.68 -13.11 12.87
N ALA A 89 7.46 -13.66 14.07
CA ALA A 89 7.38 -15.10 14.36
C ALA A 89 6.07 -15.73 13.84
N SER A 90 5.88 -15.75 12.53
CA SER A 90 4.72 -16.36 11.89
C SER A 90 5.10 -17.04 10.56
N PRO A 91 4.48 -18.20 10.26
CA PRO A 91 4.77 -18.97 9.05
C PRO A 91 4.16 -18.37 7.79
N GLN A 92 3.45 -17.23 7.89
CA GLN A 92 2.88 -16.54 6.73
C GLN A 92 3.99 -16.10 5.77
N ILE A 93 3.72 -16.21 4.47
CA ILE A 93 4.62 -15.73 3.43
C ILE A 93 4.21 -14.28 3.16
N ASN A 94 4.77 -13.37 3.94
CA ASN A 94 4.46 -11.95 3.83
C ASN A 94 5.63 -11.03 4.23
N ALA A 95 5.57 -9.79 3.75
CA ALA A 95 6.37 -8.66 4.17
C ALA A 95 5.50 -7.40 4.05
N PHE A 96 5.84 -6.35 4.79
CA PHE A 96 5.07 -5.11 4.75
C PHE A 96 5.91 -3.91 5.20
N ALA A 97 5.53 -2.76 4.68
CA ALA A 97 5.99 -1.45 5.13
C ALA A 97 4.85 -0.62 5.74
N LEU A 98 5.13 0.06 6.86
CA LEU A 98 4.21 1.02 7.47
C LEU A 98 4.84 2.42 7.54
N PRO A 99 4.03 3.48 7.42
CA PRO A 99 4.46 4.84 7.74
C PRO A 99 5.20 4.92 9.08
N GLY A 100 6.19 5.80 9.16
CA GLY A 100 7.10 5.85 10.32
C GLY A 100 8.29 4.89 10.22
N ARG A 101 8.72 4.56 8.98
CA ARG A 101 9.95 3.79 8.68
C ARG A 101 9.98 2.40 9.31
N LYS A 102 8.85 1.69 9.25
CA LYS A 102 8.71 0.34 9.80
C LYS A 102 8.62 -0.68 8.69
N ILE A 103 9.49 -1.69 8.71
CA ILE A 103 9.45 -2.83 7.77
C ILE A 103 9.35 -4.13 8.57
N GLY A 104 8.32 -4.92 8.28
CA GLY A 104 8.14 -6.25 8.84
C GLY A 104 8.32 -7.33 7.78
N VAL A 105 9.02 -8.40 8.13
CA VAL A 105 9.13 -9.61 7.30
C VAL A 105 8.71 -10.81 8.13
N PHE A 106 7.86 -11.69 7.62
CA PHE A 106 7.44 -12.89 8.35
C PHE A 106 8.40 -14.04 8.11
N GLU A 107 8.57 -14.95 9.08
CA GLU A 107 9.45 -16.13 8.95
C GLU A 107 9.13 -16.97 7.70
N GLY A 108 7.85 -17.08 7.32
CA GLY A 108 7.44 -17.80 6.11
C GLY A 108 8.07 -17.26 4.82
N MET A 109 8.35 -15.95 4.75
CA MET A 109 9.02 -15.34 3.60
C MET A 109 10.42 -15.92 3.34
N PHE A 110 11.12 -16.33 4.41
CA PHE A 110 12.44 -16.97 4.31
C PHE A 110 12.38 -18.38 3.70
N GLY A 111 11.21 -19.01 3.66
CA GLY A 111 11.00 -20.25 2.89
C GLY A 111 10.95 -20.01 1.38
N VAL A 112 10.63 -18.78 0.97
CA VAL A 112 10.59 -18.38 -0.44
C VAL A 112 11.93 -17.77 -0.87
N THR A 113 12.52 -16.87 -0.10
CA THR A 113 13.82 -16.26 -0.41
C THR A 113 14.96 -17.26 -0.15
N GLN A 114 15.65 -17.73 -1.18
CA GLN A 114 16.73 -18.72 -1.06
C GLN A 114 18.12 -18.11 -0.80
N ASN A 115 18.27 -16.80 -1.00
CA ASN A 115 19.52 -16.09 -0.83
C ASN A 115 19.27 -14.64 -0.41
N ALA A 116 20.34 -13.94 -0.05
CA ALA A 116 20.28 -12.55 0.40
C ALA A 116 19.81 -11.58 -0.71
N ASP A 117 20.08 -11.88 -1.98
CA ASP A 117 19.62 -11.06 -3.10
C ASP A 117 18.09 -11.12 -3.27
N GLN A 118 17.49 -12.31 -3.12
CA GLN A 118 16.03 -12.47 -3.11
C GLN A 118 15.40 -11.81 -1.89
N LEU A 119 16.06 -11.85 -0.73
CA LEU A 119 15.63 -11.06 0.43
C LEU A 119 15.76 -9.55 0.17
N ALA A 120 16.80 -9.13 -0.55
CA ALA A 120 16.98 -7.73 -0.94
C ALA A 120 15.90 -7.26 -1.92
N ALA A 121 15.40 -8.13 -2.80
CA ALA A 121 14.29 -7.81 -3.68
C ALA A 121 13.00 -7.48 -2.91
N ILE A 122 12.63 -8.30 -1.92
CA ILE A 122 11.43 -8.02 -1.11
C ILE A 122 11.63 -6.79 -0.21
N VAL A 123 12.79 -6.65 0.44
CA VAL A 123 13.06 -5.49 1.31
C VAL A 123 13.16 -4.20 0.50
N GLY A 124 13.82 -4.23 -0.66
CA GLY A 124 13.91 -3.09 -1.57
C GLY A 124 12.54 -2.64 -2.07
N HIS A 125 11.66 -3.59 -2.39
CA HIS A 125 10.26 -3.31 -2.74
C HIS A 125 9.51 -2.60 -1.59
N GLU A 126 9.65 -3.07 -0.35
CA GLU A 126 9.04 -2.42 0.82
C GLU A 126 9.61 -1.01 1.10
N ILE A 127 10.92 -0.81 0.90
CA ILE A 127 11.53 0.54 0.97
C ILE A 127 10.93 1.44 -0.12
N GLY A 128 10.80 0.93 -1.35
CA GLY A 128 10.19 1.65 -2.47
C GLY A 128 8.75 2.11 -2.17
N HIS A 129 7.95 1.31 -1.47
CA HIS A 129 6.63 1.74 -1.00
C HIS A 129 6.67 2.93 -0.04
N LEU A 130 7.69 3.02 0.81
CA LEU A 130 7.84 4.12 1.76
C LEU A 130 8.40 5.37 1.09
N GLU A 131 9.38 5.23 0.21
CA GLU A 131 9.94 6.34 -0.57
C GLU A 131 8.89 6.98 -1.49
N ALA A 132 8.02 6.16 -2.09
CA ALA A 132 6.91 6.64 -2.90
C ALA A 132 5.66 7.03 -2.08
N GLU A 133 5.74 7.00 -0.74
CA GLU A 133 4.67 7.37 0.19
C GLU A 133 3.33 6.64 -0.06
N HIS A 134 3.39 5.39 -0.53
CA HIS A 134 2.20 4.64 -0.92
C HIS A 134 1.24 4.39 0.27
N GLY A 135 1.76 4.29 1.49
CA GLY A 135 0.94 4.26 2.72
C GLY A 135 0.12 5.54 2.92
N HIS A 136 0.75 6.71 2.76
CA HIS A 136 0.09 8.03 2.89
C HIS A 136 -0.98 8.22 1.83
N LYS A 137 -0.65 7.93 0.57
CA LYS A 137 -1.58 7.99 -0.56
C LYS A 137 -2.79 7.08 -0.33
N ARG A 138 -2.58 5.89 0.25
CA ARG A 138 -3.66 4.92 0.53
C ARG A 138 -4.58 5.39 1.64
N VAL A 139 -4.04 5.85 2.77
CA VAL A 139 -4.84 6.40 3.88
C VAL A 139 -5.69 7.58 3.39
N ASN A 140 -5.09 8.48 2.61
CA ASN A 140 -5.80 9.63 2.03
C ASN A 140 -6.89 9.23 1.04
N ALA A 141 -6.62 8.25 0.16
CA ALA A 141 -7.63 7.73 -0.75
C ALA A 141 -8.82 7.11 -0.01
N GLN A 142 -8.59 6.44 1.13
CA GLN A 142 -9.68 5.91 1.97
C GLN A 142 -10.46 7.02 2.68
N ALA A 143 -9.78 8.03 3.24
CA ALA A 143 -10.42 9.19 3.84
C ALA A 143 -11.31 9.93 2.82
N ALA A 144 -10.84 10.06 1.57
CA ALA A 144 -11.59 10.71 0.49
C ALA A 144 -12.84 9.91 0.10
N LYS A 145 -12.73 8.58 -0.02
CA LYS A 145 -13.87 7.69 -0.27
C LYS A 145 -14.91 7.81 0.84
N ASN A 146 -14.50 7.76 2.10
CA ASN A 146 -15.39 7.86 3.25
C ASN A 146 -16.11 9.23 3.29
N THR A 147 -15.37 10.31 3.03
CA THR A 147 -15.95 11.66 2.94
C THR A 147 -16.94 11.78 1.77
N GLY A 148 -16.60 11.21 0.60
CA GLY A 148 -17.48 11.19 -0.57
C GLY A 148 -18.78 10.42 -0.32
N ILE A 149 -18.70 9.26 0.35
CA ILE A 149 -19.89 8.47 0.75
C ILE A 149 -20.78 9.30 1.69
N ARG A 150 -20.19 9.98 2.69
CA ARG A 150 -20.94 10.85 3.61
C ARG A 150 -21.63 11.99 2.87
N LEU A 151 -20.96 12.63 1.91
CA LEU A 151 -21.53 13.70 1.09
C LEU A 151 -22.69 13.21 0.21
N VAL A 152 -22.56 12.04 -0.43
CA VAL A 152 -23.63 11.43 -1.23
C VAL A 152 -24.84 11.08 -0.37
N ALA A 153 -24.62 10.50 0.82
CA ALA A 153 -25.71 10.22 1.76
C ALA A 153 -26.46 11.50 2.15
N TRP A 154 -25.72 12.57 2.48
CA TRP A 154 -26.29 13.89 2.80
C TRP A 154 -27.09 14.48 1.63
N LEU A 155 -26.56 14.47 0.40
CA LEU A 155 -27.24 14.98 -0.80
C LEU A 155 -28.53 14.22 -1.13
N LEU A 156 -28.57 12.91 -0.84
CA LEU A 156 -29.75 12.08 -1.07
C LEU A 156 -30.78 12.18 0.07
N ASN A 157 -30.53 13.02 1.08
CA ASN A 157 -31.36 13.17 2.28
C ASN A 157 -31.62 11.82 2.98
N LEU A 158 -30.73 10.85 2.75
CA LEU A 158 -30.57 9.67 3.57
C LEU A 158 -29.87 10.22 4.80
N GLY A 159 -30.60 10.35 5.93
CA GLY A 159 -30.12 11.04 7.12
C GLY A 159 -28.71 10.62 7.55
N GLU A 160 -28.10 11.43 8.43
CA GLU A 160 -26.81 11.12 9.07
C GLU A 160 -26.70 9.62 9.29
N VAL A 161 -25.72 8.98 8.63
CA VAL A 161 -25.46 7.57 8.87
C VAL A 161 -24.90 7.53 10.29
N GLU A 162 -25.81 7.44 11.26
CA GLU A 162 -25.63 7.55 12.71
C GLU A 162 -24.60 6.54 13.25
N TYR A 163 -24.17 5.62 12.37
CA TYR A 163 -23.25 4.55 12.65
C TYR A 163 -22.13 4.46 11.62
N ALA A 164 -21.76 5.51 10.87
CA ALA A 164 -20.72 5.37 9.84
C ALA A 164 -19.38 4.89 10.43
N ASP A 165 -19.04 5.39 11.61
CA ASP A 165 -17.82 5.02 12.33
C ASP A 165 -17.99 3.67 13.04
N GLU A 166 -19.16 3.35 13.61
CA GLU A 166 -19.46 2.00 14.12
C GLU A 166 -19.58 0.94 13.02
N ILE A 167 -20.04 1.28 11.82
CA ILE A 167 -20.11 0.40 10.64
C ILE A 167 -18.70 0.18 10.11
N ALA A 168 -17.86 1.21 10.05
CA ALA A 168 -16.44 1.02 9.72
C ALA A 168 -15.77 0.09 10.74
N ALA A 169 -15.98 0.30 12.04
CA ALA A 169 -15.47 -0.57 13.09
C ALA A 169 -16.07 -2.00 13.04
N ALA A 170 -17.38 -2.14 12.77
CA ALA A 170 -18.08 -3.44 12.71
C ALA A 170 -17.79 -4.23 11.43
N LEU A 171 -17.42 -3.56 10.33
CA LEU A 171 -16.87 -4.17 9.12
C LEU A 171 -15.39 -4.58 9.31
N GLY A 172 -14.82 -4.34 10.49
CA GLY A 172 -13.43 -4.65 10.80
C GLY A 172 -12.42 -3.67 10.20
N LEU A 173 -12.84 -2.49 9.75
CA LEU A 173 -11.95 -1.43 9.26
C LEU A 173 -11.21 -0.78 10.44
N GLY A 174 -10.34 -1.54 11.11
CA GLY A 174 -9.33 -0.97 12.01
C GLY A 174 -8.30 -0.16 11.22
N VAL A 175 -7.52 0.67 11.91
CA VAL A 175 -6.35 1.40 11.36
C VAL A 175 -5.45 0.48 10.53
N GLU A 176 -5.31 -0.76 10.97
CA GLU A 176 -4.55 -1.83 10.33
C GLU A 176 -5.12 -2.25 8.97
N VAL A 177 -6.44 -2.33 8.80
CA VAL A 177 -7.05 -2.79 7.53
C VAL A 177 -6.84 -1.78 6.42
N GLY A 178 -6.89 -0.47 6.71
CA GLY A 178 -6.60 0.58 5.73
C GLY A 178 -5.15 0.57 5.23
N LEU A 179 -4.21 0.18 6.10
CA LEU A 179 -2.77 0.05 5.79
C LEU A 179 -2.42 -1.28 5.11
N MET A 180 -3.28 -2.30 5.23
CA MET A 180 -3.12 -3.61 4.59
C MET A 180 -4.02 -3.81 3.36
N LEU A 181 -4.66 -2.76 2.83
CA LEU A 181 -5.40 -2.87 1.57
C LEU A 181 -4.44 -3.13 0.39
N PRO A 182 -4.88 -3.83 -0.66
CA PRO A 182 -4.04 -4.05 -1.84
C PRO A 182 -3.61 -2.73 -2.50
N TYR A 183 -2.35 -2.63 -2.89
CA TYR A 183 -1.85 -1.51 -3.70
C TYR A 183 -2.36 -1.57 -5.14
N SER A 184 -2.36 -0.42 -5.82
CA SER A 184 -2.64 -0.39 -7.26
C SER A 184 -1.46 -0.95 -8.06
N ARG A 185 -1.73 -1.38 -9.29
CA ARG A 185 -0.67 -1.89 -10.19
C ARG A 185 0.43 -0.85 -10.43
N GLU A 186 0.07 0.42 -10.53
CA GLU A 186 1.03 1.51 -10.74
C GLU A 186 1.94 1.69 -9.51
N GLN A 187 1.38 1.57 -8.30
CA GLN A 187 2.14 1.62 -7.06
C GLN A 187 3.10 0.43 -6.92
N GLU A 188 2.64 -0.77 -7.28
CA GLU A 188 3.47 -1.98 -7.29
C GLU A 188 4.65 -1.85 -8.28
N LEU A 189 4.39 -1.31 -9.47
CA LEU A 189 5.42 -1.11 -10.49
C LEU A 189 6.44 -0.03 -10.08
N GLU A 190 5.98 1.05 -9.45
CA GLU A 190 6.85 2.09 -8.90
C GLU A 190 7.73 1.53 -7.76
N ALA A 191 7.15 0.74 -6.85
CA ALA A 191 7.89 0.09 -5.77
C ALA A 191 8.89 -0.96 -6.30
N ASP A 192 8.52 -1.74 -7.32
CA ASP A 192 9.44 -2.66 -8.01
C ASP A 192 10.61 -1.90 -8.62
N ARG A 193 10.35 -0.77 -9.29
CA ARG A 193 11.39 0.05 -9.90
C ARG A 193 12.40 0.56 -8.88
N LEU A 194 11.90 1.25 -7.84
CA LEU A 194 12.75 1.79 -6.77
C LEU A 194 13.53 0.69 -6.06
N GLY A 195 12.87 -0.42 -5.74
CA GLY A 195 13.53 -1.57 -5.11
C GLY A 195 14.65 -2.17 -5.96
N ILE A 196 14.44 -2.31 -7.27
CA ILE A 196 15.45 -2.81 -8.22
C ILE A 196 16.63 -1.85 -8.36
N GLU A 197 16.36 -0.54 -8.41
CA GLU A 197 17.40 0.50 -8.43
C GLU A 197 18.25 0.44 -7.15
N LEU A 198 17.62 0.36 -5.96
CA LEU A 198 18.31 0.17 -4.68
C LEU A 198 19.14 -1.12 -4.64
N MET A 199 18.62 -2.24 -5.16
CA MET A 199 19.38 -3.48 -5.25
C MET A 199 20.65 -3.32 -6.10
N ALA A 200 20.52 -2.70 -7.27
CA ALA A 200 21.63 -2.49 -8.19
C ALA A 200 22.73 -1.61 -7.56
N GLU A 201 22.33 -0.53 -6.89
CA GLU A 201 23.24 0.38 -6.17
C GLU A 201 23.92 -0.31 -4.99
N ALA A 202 23.17 -1.10 -4.22
CA ALA A 202 23.69 -1.88 -3.08
C ALA A 202 24.54 -3.09 -3.50
N ARG A 203 24.70 -3.35 -4.80
CA ARG A 203 25.43 -4.49 -5.38
C ARG A 203 24.83 -5.85 -5.03
N PHE A 204 23.50 -5.92 -4.94
CA PHE A 204 22.76 -7.17 -5.01
C PHE A 204 22.49 -7.56 -6.47
N ASP A 205 22.28 -8.84 -6.75
CA ASP A 205 21.83 -9.30 -8.07
C ASP A 205 20.35 -8.95 -8.26
N ALA A 206 20.08 -7.80 -8.91
CA ALA A 206 18.74 -7.32 -9.18
C ALA A 206 17.88 -8.30 -10.00
N ALA A 207 18.49 -9.17 -10.82
CA ALA A 207 17.76 -10.19 -11.57
C ALA A 207 17.10 -11.24 -10.66
N GLN A 208 17.54 -11.35 -9.40
CA GLN A 208 16.91 -12.21 -8.40
C GLN A 208 15.48 -11.77 -8.04
N ALA A 209 15.08 -10.54 -8.34
CA ALA A 209 13.69 -10.11 -8.23
C ALA A 209 12.77 -11.00 -9.10
N VAL A 210 13.14 -11.28 -10.35
CA VAL A 210 12.38 -12.19 -11.24
C VAL A 210 12.24 -13.57 -10.62
N MET A 211 13.34 -14.11 -10.10
CA MET A 211 13.37 -15.43 -9.47
C MET A 211 12.48 -15.47 -8.22
N LEU A 212 12.51 -14.43 -7.39
CA LEU A 212 11.64 -14.31 -6.22
C LEU A 212 10.15 -14.37 -6.62
N TRP A 213 9.73 -13.60 -7.63
CA TRP A 213 8.34 -13.58 -8.09
C TRP A 213 7.88 -14.92 -8.66
N GLN A 214 8.71 -15.58 -9.47
CA GLN A 214 8.42 -16.93 -9.96
C GLN A 214 8.22 -17.92 -8.80
N ARG A 215 9.02 -17.80 -7.74
CA ARG A 215 8.92 -18.64 -6.55
C ARG A 215 7.67 -18.35 -5.73
N MET A 216 7.30 -17.09 -5.54
CA MET A 216 6.03 -16.71 -4.89
C MET A 216 4.82 -17.22 -5.67
N GLN A 217 4.83 -17.11 -7.00
CA GLN A 217 3.78 -17.67 -7.86
C GLN A 217 3.71 -19.20 -7.78
N SER A 218 4.84 -19.88 -7.57
CA SER A 218 4.90 -21.34 -7.44
C SER A 218 4.54 -21.84 -6.04
N ALA A 219 4.54 -20.96 -5.02
CA ALA A 219 4.23 -21.28 -3.63
C ALA A 219 2.72 -21.49 -3.38
N THR A 220 1.95 -21.90 -4.39
CA THR A 220 0.50 -22.11 -4.33
C THR A 220 0.14 -23.37 -3.54
N GLY A 221 0.22 -23.28 -2.22
CA GLY A 221 -0.48 -24.19 -1.29
C GLY A 221 -1.73 -23.50 -0.73
N GLY A 222 -2.90 -24.13 -0.89
CA GLY A 222 -4.18 -23.71 -0.27
C GLY A 222 -4.74 -22.36 -0.72
N ARG A 223 -4.17 -21.25 -0.22
CA ARG A 223 -4.60 -19.86 -0.45
C ARG A 223 -3.54 -18.98 -1.16
N GLY A 224 -2.36 -19.51 -1.46
CA GLY A 224 -1.23 -18.73 -1.98
C GLY A 224 -0.62 -17.80 -0.91
N PRO A 225 0.53 -17.16 -1.18
CA PRO A 225 1.16 -16.22 -0.24
C PRO A 225 0.23 -15.07 0.13
N GLU A 226 0.11 -14.74 1.42
CA GLU A 226 -0.62 -13.56 1.88
C GLU A 226 -0.08 -12.26 1.27
N PHE A 227 1.23 -12.24 0.98
CA PHE A 227 1.87 -11.17 0.23
C PHE A 227 1.18 -10.83 -1.09
N LEU A 228 0.72 -11.83 -1.86
CA LEU A 228 0.01 -11.59 -3.13
C LEU A 228 -1.39 -10.99 -2.92
N GLY A 229 -1.92 -11.06 -1.71
CA GLY A 229 -3.17 -10.41 -1.32
C GLY A 229 -3.00 -8.89 -1.14
N THR A 230 -1.88 -8.45 -0.56
CA THR A 230 -1.57 -7.03 -0.34
C THR A 230 -0.77 -6.41 -1.48
N HIS A 231 -0.02 -7.22 -2.23
CA HIS A 231 0.78 -6.86 -3.40
C HIS A 231 0.31 -7.65 -4.62
N PRO A 232 -0.79 -7.22 -5.28
CA PRO A 232 -1.33 -7.94 -6.43
C PRO A 232 -0.29 -8.06 -7.55
N THR A 233 -0.07 -9.27 -8.04
CA THR A 233 0.82 -9.51 -9.19
C THR A 233 0.00 -9.65 -10.47
N PRO A 234 -0.05 -8.64 -11.34
CA PRO A 234 -0.62 -8.85 -12.67
C PRO A 234 0.21 -9.88 -13.44
N ALA A 235 -0.40 -10.58 -14.40
CA ALA A 235 0.30 -11.53 -15.26
C ALA A 235 1.49 -10.91 -16.02
N SER A 236 1.55 -9.57 -16.11
CA SER A 236 2.63 -8.80 -16.72
C SER A 236 3.79 -8.48 -15.79
N ARG A 237 3.70 -8.68 -14.47
CA ARG A 237 4.69 -8.14 -13.51
C ARG A 237 6.13 -8.61 -13.76
N ILE A 238 6.31 -9.90 -14.06
CA ILE A 238 7.66 -10.44 -14.39
C ILE A 238 8.24 -9.73 -15.61
N ARG A 239 7.44 -9.51 -16.65
CA ARG A 239 7.87 -8.79 -17.87
C ARG A 239 8.22 -7.33 -17.56
N GLU A 240 7.42 -6.67 -16.73
CA GLU A 240 7.66 -5.29 -16.31
C GLU A 240 8.97 -5.16 -15.51
N ILE A 241 9.27 -6.14 -14.65
CA ILE A 241 10.54 -6.21 -13.93
C ILE A 241 11.70 -6.45 -14.89
N GLU A 242 11.56 -7.35 -15.87
CA GLU A 242 12.57 -7.54 -16.92
C GLU A 242 12.83 -6.26 -17.73
N GLU A 243 11.78 -5.48 -18.01
CA GLU A 243 11.89 -4.17 -18.66
C GLU A 243 12.63 -3.15 -17.78
N ILE A 244 12.35 -3.11 -16.46
CA ILE A 244 13.09 -2.25 -15.52
C ILE A 244 14.58 -2.64 -15.51
N LEU A 245 14.89 -3.93 -15.38
CA LEU A 245 16.26 -4.45 -15.36
C LEU A 245 17.04 -4.05 -16.62
N ALA A 246 16.38 -4.05 -17.78
CA ALA A 246 17.00 -3.62 -19.04
C ALA A 246 17.33 -2.12 -19.09
N THR A 247 16.79 -1.31 -18.18
CA THR A 247 17.09 0.13 -18.07
C THR A 247 18.20 0.46 -17.07
N LEU A 248 18.66 -0.51 -16.29
CA LEU A 248 19.74 -0.28 -15.33
C LEU A 248 21.07 0.04 -16.05
N PRO A 249 21.88 0.97 -15.50
CA PRO A 249 23.21 1.21 -16.03
C PRO A 249 24.09 -0.03 -15.88
N ALA A 250 24.94 -0.27 -16.89
CA ALA A 250 25.89 -1.40 -16.91
C ALA A 250 27.01 -1.27 -15.88
#